data_AF-A0A8H3EDC5-F1
#
_entry.id   AF-A0A8H3EDC5-F1
#
_cell.length_a   1.000
_cell.length_b   1.000
_cell.length_c   1.000
_cell.angle_alpha   90.00
_cell.angle_beta   90.00
_cell.angle_gamma   90.00
#
_symmetry.space_group_name_H-M   'P 1'
#
loop_
_entity.id
_entity.type
_entity.pdbx_description
1 polymer ?
#
loop_
_entity_poly.entity_id
_entity_poly.type
_entity_poly.pdbx_seq_one_letter_code
_entity_poly.pdbx_strand_id
1 'polypeptide(L)'
;HSNASTMQQLLESLQRGAAVLKSRSSNPLSLTAGCDLFIRYVTSLPQDTSAMRSFENHKEELVKQGRKYAQTTAATCRDTIAQHTLGVIKDDSIVSGYDTGEID
;
A
#
# COMPACT_ATOMS: atom_id res chain seq x y z
N HIS A 1 11.71 -14.34 -1.45
CA HIS A 1 10.97 -15.07 -2.49
C HIS A 1 9.93 -15.96 -1.82
N SER A 2 8.69 -15.98 -2.33
CA SER A 2 7.61 -16.84 -1.83
C SER A 2 7.52 -18.12 -2.67
N ASN A 3 7.39 -19.28 -2.02
CA ASN A 3 7.20 -20.58 -2.67
C ASN A 3 5.72 -20.90 -2.93
N ALA A 4 4.83 -19.91 -2.87
CA ALA A 4 3.42 -20.13 -3.19
C ALA A 4 3.28 -20.70 -4.61
N SER A 5 2.35 -21.62 -4.82
CA SER A 5 2.03 -22.16 -6.15
C SER A 5 0.59 -21.83 -6.57
N THR A 6 -0.16 -21.19 -5.66
CA THR A 6 -1.53 -20.75 -5.89
C THR A 6 -1.77 -19.36 -5.27
N MET A 7 -2.82 -18.67 -5.73
CA MET A 7 -3.25 -17.38 -5.20
C MET A 7 -3.60 -17.45 -3.71
N GLN A 8 -4.16 -18.58 -3.25
CA GLN A 8 -4.47 -18.79 -1.84
C GLN A 8 -3.19 -18.81 -0.99
N GLN A 9 -2.18 -19.59 -1.38
CA GLN A 9 -0.90 -19.64 -0.67
C GLN A 9 -0.17 -18.30 -0.69
N LEU A 10 -0.36 -17.52 -1.76
CA LEU A 10 0.16 -16.16 -1.84
C LEU A 10 -0.53 -15.25 -0.81
N LEU A 11 -1.86 -15.27 -0.75
CA LEU A 11 -2.64 -14.47 0.21
C LEU A 11 -2.26 -14.83 1.65
N GLU A 12 -2.16 -16.11 1.98
CA GLU A 12 -1.71 -16.56 3.29
C GLU A 12 -0.29 -16.07 3.61
N SER A 13 0.62 -16.08 2.62
CA SER A 13 1.98 -15.57 2.79
C SER A 13 2.02 -14.06 3.03
N LEU A 14 1.15 -13.30 2.36
CA LEU A 14 0.99 -11.86 2.58
C LEU A 14 0.44 -11.56 3.96
N GLN A 15 -0.60 -12.28 4.40
CA GLN A 15 -1.19 -12.13 5.73
C GLN A 15 -0.17 -12.45 6.84
N ARG A 16 0.61 -13.53 6.68
CA ARG A 16 1.70 -13.86 7.61
C ARG A 16 2.76 -12.76 7.66
N GLY A 17 3.20 -12.27 6.51
CA GLY A 17 4.17 -11.17 6.42
C GLY A 17 3.66 -9.89 7.10
N ALA A 18 2.40 -9.53 6.84
CA ALA A 18 1.74 -8.39 7.49
C ALA A 18 1.67 -8.56 9.01
N ALA A 19 1.34 -9.75 9.52
CA ALA A 19 1.29 -10.02 10.95
C ALA A 19 2.68 -9.85 11.61
N VAL A 20 3.74 -10.35 10.97
CA VAL A 20 5.12 -10.16 11.44
C VAL A 20 5.50 -8.68 11.48
N LEU A 21 5.21 -7.92 10.43
CA LEU A 21 5.48 -6.48 10.38
C LEU A 21 4.72 -5.73 11.48
N LYS A 22 3.43 -6.02 11.64
CA LYS A 22 2.57 -5.44 12.68
C LYS A 22 3.12 -5.72 14.09
N SER A 23 3.60 -6.93 14.35
CA SER A 23 4.16 -7.34 15.66
C SER A 23 5.47 -6.63 16.05
N ARG A 24 6.18 -6.06 15.07
CA ARG A 24 7.49 -5.43 15.28
C ARG A 24 7.44 -3.89 15.33
N SER A 25 6.26 -3.28 15.18
CA SER A 25 6.08 -1.83 15.24
C SER A 25 5.49 -1.40 16.59
N SER A 26 6.05 -0.36 17.21
CA SER A 26 5.51 0.22 18.46
C SER A 26 4.23 1.04 18.23
N ASN A 27 4.01 1.52 17.00
CA ASN A 27 2.78 2.22 16.59
C ASN A 27 2.27 1.65 15.26
N PRO A 28 1.50 0.55 15.29
CA PRO A 28 1.18 -0.22 14.10
C PRO A 28 0.02 0.35 13.27
N LEU A 29 -0.58 1.50 13.61
CA LEU A 29 -1.81 1.97 12.94
C LEU A 29 -1.61 2.26 11.45
N SER A 30 -0.64 3.11 11.09
CA SER A 30 -0.33 3.45 9.69
C SER A 30 0.19 2.23 8.93
N LEU A 31 1.01 1.41 9.58
CA LEU A 31 1.52 0.16 9.02
C LEU A 31 0.40 -0.84 8.75
N THR A 32 -0.59 -0.92 9.65
CA THR A 32 -1.75 -1.80 9.51
C THR A 32 -2.63 -1.38 8.36
N ALA A 33 -2.96 -0.10 8.29
CA ALA A 33 -3.69 0.46 7.16
C ALA A 33 -2.97 0.19 5.83
N GLY A 34 -1.64 0.39 5.78
CA GLY A 34 -0.83 0.09 4.60
C GLY A 34 -0.86 -1.39 4.20
N CYS A 35 -0.75 -2.31 5.17
CA CYS A 35 -0.84 -3.76 4.90
C CYS A 35 -2.21 -4.15 4.34
N ASP A 36 -3.29 -3.62 4.93
CA ASP A 36 -4.65 -3.98 4.55
C ASP A 36 -4.99 -3.43 3.15
N LEU A 37 -4.54 -2.21 2.84
CA LEU A 37 -4.64 -1.63 1.50
C LEU A 37 -3.84 -2.44 0.46
N PHE A 38 -2.64 -2.88 0.81
CA PHE A 38 -1.81 -3.69 -0.09
C PHE A 38 -2.42 -5.07 -0.37
N ILE A 39 -2.96 -5.74 0.65
CA ILE A 39 -3.68 -7.00 0.49
C ILE A 39 -4.88 -6.79 -0.44
N ARG A 40 -5.68 -5.74 -0.20
CA ARG A 40 -6.85 -5.44 -1.04
C ARG A 40 -6.45 -5.16 -2.49
N TYR A 41 -5.37 -4.41 -2.70
CA TYR A 41 -4.80 -4.15 -4.02
C TYR A 41 -4.46 -5.46 -4.74
N VAL A 42 -3.69 -6.35 -4.11
CA VAL A 42 -3.30 -7.64 -4.71
C VAL A 42 -4.53 -8.48 -5.06
N THR A 43 -5.54 -8.53 -4.18
CA THR A 43 -6.78 -9.30 -4.45
C THR A 43 -7.65 -8.69 -5.55
N SER A 44 -7.47 -7.41 -5.87
CA SER A 44 -8.23 -6.71 -6.91
C SER A 44 -7.59 -6.81 -8.30
N LEU A 45 -6.36 -7.31 -8.39
CA LEU A 45 -5.67 -7.43 -9.68
C LEU A 45 -6.38 -8.45 -10.57
N PRO A 46 -6.47 -8.19 -11.89
CA PRO A 46 -7.13 -9.08 -12.82
C PRO A 46 -6.54 -10.49 -12.75
N GLN A 47 -7.39 -11.45 -12.41
CA GLN A 47 -7.07 -12.87 -12.46
C GLN A 47 -7.25 -13.28 -13.92
N ASP A 48 -6.28 -12.97 -14.77
CA ASP A 48 -6.34 -13.27 -16.20
C ASP A 48 -6.19 -14.79 -16.39
N THR A 49 -7.32 -15.50 -16.26
CA THR A 49 -7.40 -16.97 -16.35
C THR A 49 -7.57 -17.48 -17.78
N SER A 50 -7.71 -16.58 -18.77
CA SER A 50 -8.05 -16.95 -20.15
C SER A 50 -6.88 -17.26 -21.08
N ALA A 51 -5.64 -17.25 -20.60
CA ALA A 51 -4.54 -17.85 -21.34
C ALA A 51 -3.56 -18.47 -20.36
N MET A 52 -3.01 -19.61 -20.76
CA MET A 52 -1.98 -20.44 -20.13
C MET A 52 -0.70 -19.64 -19.72
N ARG A 53 -0.82 -18.65 -18.84
CA ARG A 53 0.30 -18.00 -18.16
C ARG A 53 0.51 -18.76 -16.86
N SER A 54 1.67 -19.40 -16.75
CA SER A 54 2.10 -20.07 -15.50
C SER A 54 1.89 -19.13 -14.31
N PHE A 55 1.51 -19.69 -13.16
CA PHE A 55 1.42 -18.93 -11.91
C PHE A 55 2.71 -18.16 -11.59
N GLU A 56 3.87 -18.67 -12.04
CA GLU A 56 5.15 -17.96 -11.97
C GLU A 56 5.12 -16.61 -12.69
N ASN A 57 4.60 -16.53 -13.91
CA ASN A 57 4.47 -15.27 -14.65
C ASN A 57 3.51 -14.32 -13.93
N HIS A 58 2.49 -14.86 -13.25
CA HIS A 58 1.58 -14.07 -12.44
C HIS A 58 2.28 -13.50 -11.19
N LYS A 59 3.16 -14.27 -10.53
CA LYS A 59 3.99 -13.76 -9.43
C LYS A 59 4.92 -12.64 -9.86
N GLU A 60 5.57 -12.78 -11.01
CA GLU A 60 6.48 -11.75 -11.52
C GLU A 60 5.73 -10.44 -11.78
N GLU A 61 4.56 -10.53 -12.42
CA GLU A 61 3.71 -9.36 -12.65
C GLU A 61 3.21 -8.78 -11.31
N LEU A 62 2.84 -9.61 -10.34
CA LEU A 62 2.46 -9.16 -8.99
C LEU A 62 3.59 -8.42 -8.28
N VAL A 63 4.84 -8.90 -8.36
CA VAL A 63 6.00 -8.22 -7.77
C VAL A 63 6.22 -6.87 -8.45
N LYS A 64 6.12 -6.82 -9.78
CA LYS A 64 6.27 -5.59 -10.55
C LYS A 64 5.18 -4.56 -10.18
N GLN A 65 3.93 -4.98 -10.15
CA GLN A 65 2.80 -4.14 -9.76
C GLN A 65 2.89 -3.70 -8.29
N GLY A 66 3.29 -4.60 -7.39
CA GLY A 66 3.51 -4.26 -5.98
C GLY A 66 4.62 -3.24 -5.76
N ARG A 67 5.73 -3.32 -6.50
CA ARG A 67 6.80 -2.30 -6.47
C ARG A 67 6.29 -0.96 -6.99
N LYS A 68 5.54 -0.96 -8.08
CA LYS A 68 4.92 0.25 -8.63
C LYS A 68 3.99 0.88 -7.59
N TYR A 69 3.11 0.10 -6.97
CA TYR A 69 2.23 0.54 -5.89
C TYR A 69 3.00 1.22 -4.75
N ALA A 70 4.09 0.60 -4.27
CA ALA A 70 4.89 1.16 -3.19
C ALA A 70 5.59 2.48 -3.57
N GLN A 71 6.03 2.61 -4.82
CA GLN A 71 6.71 3.81 -5.32
C GLN A 71 5.74 4.97 -5.57
N THR A 72 4.53 4.69 -6.05
CA THR A 72 3.62 5.75 -6.51
C THR A 72 2.61 6.16 -5.47
N THR A 73 2.07 5.23 -4.68
CA THR A 73 0.87 5.49 -3.84
C THR A 73 1.07 6.67 -2.89
N ALA A 74 2.20 6.72 -2.17
CA ALA A 74 2.44 7.79 -1.21
C ALA A 74 2.60 9.16 -1.88
N ALA A 75 3.30 9.22 -3.02
CA ALA A 75 3.48 10.47 -3.77
C ALA A 75 2.15 10.95 -4.37
N THR A 76 1.45 10.07 -5.07
CA THR A 76 0.15 10.40 -5.69
C THR A 76 -0.89 10.84 -4.65
N CYS A 77 -0.99 10.16 -3.50
CA CYS A 77 -1.90 10.59 -2.45
C CYS A 77 -1.60 12.00 -1.94
N ARG A 78 -0.33 12.35 -1.73
CA ARG A 78 0.06 13.71 -1.30
C ARG A 78 -0.30 14.74 -2.35
N ASP A 79 -0.01 14.46 -3.62
CA ASP A 79 -0.31 15.37 -4.72
C ASP A 79 -1.83 15.58 -4.89
N THR A 80 -2.62 14.50 -4.82
CA THR A 80 -4.08 14.58 -4.86
C THR A 80 -4.66 15.38 -3.69
N ILE A 81 -4.18 15.15 -2.47
CA ILE A 81 -4.60 15.93 -1.30
C ILE A 81 -4.27 17.42 -1.50
N ALA A 82 -3.06 17.74 -1.95
CA ALA A 82 -2.66 19.12 -2.23
C ALA A 82 -3.56 19.76 -3.29
N GLN A 83 -3.83 19.08 -4.41
CA GLN A 83 -4.71 19.55 -5.47
C GLN A 83 -6.12 19.88 -4.97
N HIS A 84 -6.70 19.05 -4.11
CA HIS A 84 -8.05 19.27 -3.58
C HIS A 84 -8.10 20.28 -2.43
N THR A 85 -6.99 20.50 -1.71
CA THR A 85 -6.93 21.39 -0.55
C THR A 85 -6.56 22.83 -0.94
N LEU A 86 -5.96 23.05 -2.10
CA LEU A 86 -5.57 24.38 -2.61
C LEU A 86 -6.74 25.39 -2.65
N GLY A 87 -7.98 24.94 -2.89
CA GLY A 87 -9.17 25.81 -2.90
C GLY A 87 -9.74 26.14 -1.52
N VAL A 88 -9.22 25.51 -0.46
CA VAL A 88 -9.70 25.68 0.93
C VAL A 88 -9.02 26.89 1.60
N ILE A 89 -7.77 27.18 1.22
CA ILE A 89 -7.00 28.31 1.75
C ILE A 89 -7.26 29.53 0.86
N LYS A 90 -7.97 30.52 1.38
CA LYS A 90 -8.19 31.81 0.70
C LYS A 90 -7.14 32.82 1.16
N ASP A 91 -6.89 33.85 0.35
CA ASP A 91 -6.13 35.02 0.81
C ASP A 91 -6.73 35.55 2.13
N ASP A 92 -5.84 35.90 3.06
CA ASP A 92 -6.12 36.31 4.45
C ASP A 92 -6.64 35.21 5.42
N SER A 93 -6.56 33.93 5.05
CA SER A 93 -6.86 32.83 5.98
C SER A 93 -5.72 32.61 7.00
N ILE A 94 -6.04 32.59 8.30
CA ILE A 94 -5.08 32.17 9.34
C ILE A 94 -5.08 30.64 9.42
N VAL A 95 -3.97 30.01 9.03
CA VAL A 95 -3.77 28.56 9.16
C VAL A 95 -3.10 28.28 10.51
N SER A 96 -3.77 27.50 11.37
CA SER A 96 -3.19 26.99 12.63
C SER A 96 -3.08 25.48 12.55
N GLY A 97 -1.87 24.96 12.74
CA GLY A 97 -1.57 23.53 12.81
C GLY A 97 -0.92 23.21 14.16
N TYR A 98 -1.14 22.00 14.66
CA TYR A 98 -0.40 21.49 15.80
C TYR A 98 0.95 20.96 15.31
N ASP A 99 2.03 21.43 15.92
CA ASP A 99 3.38 21.00 15.59
C ASP A 99 3.59 19.53 16.00
N THR A 100 4.21 18.74 15.12
CA THR A 100 4.68 17.40 15.47
C THR A 100 6.08 17.53 16.05
N GLY A 101 6.16 18.07 17.26
CA GLY A 101 7.42 18.30 17.95
C GLY A 101 8.24 17.01 18.05
N GLU A 102 9.46 17.06 17.49
CA GLU A 102 10.54 16.15 17.84
C GLU A 102 10.99 16.54 19.25
N ILE A 103 10.73 15.68 20.23
CA ILE A 103 11.25 15.85 21.59
C ILE A 103 12.67 15.31 21.55
N ASP A 104 13.66 16.21 21.55
CA ASP A 104 15.09 15.90 21.80
C ASP A 104 15.28 15.14 23.13
#